data_AF-A0A1B1BQP7-F1
#
_entry.id   AF-A0A1B1BQP7-F1
#
_cell.length_a   1.000
_cell.length_b   1.000
_cell.length_c   1.000
_cell.angle_alpha   90.00
_cell.angle_beta   90.00
_cell.angle_gamma   90.00
#
_symmetry.space_group_name_H-M   'P 1'
#
loop_
_entity.id
_entity.type
_entity.pdbx_description
1 polymer ?
#
loop_
_entity_poly.entity_id
_entity_poly.type
_entity_poly.pdbx_seq_one_letter_code
_entity_poly.pdbx_strand_id
1 'polypeptide(L)'
;MNSAGGSILPNVDAEPAAAALARLREQRWQLRQVRDGVEVTGRRLTARPAVSGWRSPAQRAFEDRLAELAGTLQGAWRALDDALWAVDEAISRVKASL
;
A
#
# COMPACT_ATOMS: atom_id res chain seq x y z
N MET A 1 -5.45 22.58 -8.57
CA MET A 1 -4.38 22.07 -9.46
C MET A 1 -3.06 22.17 -8.71
N ASN A 2 -2.20 21.17 -8.91
CA ASN A 2 -0.85 20.95 -8.38
C ASN A 2 -0.75 20.18 -7.05
N SER A 3 -0.56 18.88 -7.24
CA SER A 3 -0.15 17.84 -6.31
C SER A 3 1.15 18.20 -5.59
N ALA A 4 1.10 18.28 -4.26
CA ALA A 4 2.28 18.10 -3.41
C ALA A 4 2.54 16.59 -3.25
N GLY A 5 2.85 15.92 -4.36
CA GLY A 5 3.43 14.58 -4.36
C GLY A 5 4.90 14.70 -3.99
N GLY A 6 5.20 14.94 -2.71
CA GLY A 6 6.56 14.84 -2.20
C GLY A 6 7.08 13.43 -2.52
N SER A 7 8.20 13.34 -3.23
CA SER A 7 8.81 12.06 -3.57
C SER A 7 9.04 11.27 -2.27
N ILE A 8 8.36 10.13 -2.14
CA ILE A 8 8.47 9.22 -0.99
C ILE A 8 9.82 8.51 -1.00
N LEU A 9 10.53 8.59 -2.13
CA LEU A 9 11.86 8.03 -2.29
C LEU A 9 12.92 9.01 -1.75
N PRO A 10 13.86 8.54 -0.91
CA PRO A 10 14.97 9.37 -0.45
C PRO A 10 15.83 9.85 -1.62
N ASN A 11 16.47 11.01 -1.47
CA ASN A 11 17.42 11.52 -2.45
C ASN A 11 18.70 10.68 -2.44
N VAL A 12 18.76 9.69 -3.34
CA VAL A 12 19.79 8.65 -3.38
C VAL A 12 21.14 9.16 -3.91
N ASP A 13 21.14 10.32 -4.57
CA ASP A 13 22.30 10.85 -5.28
C ASP A 13 23.33 11.54 -4.37
N ALA A 14 23.02 11.73 -3.09
CA ALA A 14 23.86 12.45 -2.13
C ALA A 14 24.46 11.58 -1.00
N GLU A 15 24.12 10.29 -0.95
CA GLU A 15 24.51 9.37 0.13
C GLU A 15 25.45 8.27 -0.39
N PRO A 16 26.41 7.76 0.43
CA PRO A 16 27.21 6.60 0.03
C PRO A 16 26.30 5.43 -0.37
N ALA A 17 26.56 4.82 -1.53
CA ALA A 17 25.66 3.82 -2.12
C ALA A 17 25.32 2.63 -1.18
N ALA A 18 26.22 2.27 -0.25
CA ALA A 18 25.95 1.26 0.77
C ALA A 18 24.88 1.69 1.79
N ALA A 19 24.91 2.95 2.23
CA ALA A 19 23.93 3.50 3.17
C ALA A 19 22.56 3.72 2.50
N ALA A 20 22.57 4.23 1.27
CA ALA A 20 21.38 4.32 0.43
C ALA A 20 20.70 2.95 0.24
N LEU A 21 21.47 1.89 -0.05
CA LEU A 21 20.95 0.54 -0.21
C LEU A 21 20.38 -0.02 1.11
N ALA A 22 21.01 0.24 2.25
CA ALA A 22 20.50 -0.16 3.56
C ALA A 22 19.14 0.50 3.85
N ARG A 23 19.03 1.80 3.58
CA ARG A 23 17.78 2.56 3.76
C ARG A 23 16.66 2.06 2.85
N LEU A 24 16.94 1.79 1.57
CA LEU A 24 15.93 1.26 0.64
C LEU A 24 15.45 -0.15 1.06
N ARG A 25 16.35 -0.99 1.60
CA ARG A 25 15.97 -2.30 2.14
C ARG A 25 15.06 -2.19 3.35
N GLU A 26 15.36 -1.26 4.25
CA GLU A 26 14.51 -0.96 5.41
C GLU A 26 13.14 -0.46 4.96
N GLN A 27 13.09 0.51 4.04
CA GLN A 27 11.84 1.01 3.47
C GLN A 27 11.01 -0.11 2.83
N ARG A 28 11.65 -1.01 2.07
CA ARG A 28 10.99 -2.17 1.49
C ARG A 28 10.41 -3.10 2.56
N TRP A 29 11.17 -3.37 3.62
CA TRP A 29 10.69 -4.20 4.72
C TRP A 29 9.45 -3.58 5.38
N GLN A 30 9.50 -2.29 5.71
CA GLN A 30 8.35 -1.56 6.29
C GLN A 30 7.12 -1.59 5.38
N LEU A 31 7.30 -1.33 4.09
CA LEU A 31 6.20 -1.38 3.11
C LEU A 31 5.54 -2.75 3.03
N ARG A 32 6.33 -3.84 3.09
CA ARG A 32 5.79 -5.22 3.11
C ARG A 32 4.94 -5.47 4.35
N GLN A 33 5.41 -5.05 5.53
CA GLN A 33 4.64 -5.21 6.77
C GLN A 33 3.28 -4.51 6.70
N VAL A 34 3.25 -3.29 6.16
CA VAL A 34 1.99 -2.53 5.99
C VAL A 34 1.09 -3.21 4.95
N ARG A 35 1.65 -3.61 3.80
CA ARG A 35 0.92 -4.32 2.73
C ARG A 35 0.27 -5.59 3.23
N ASP A 36 1.01 -6.43 3.96
CA ASP A 36 0.50 -7.69 4.50
C ASP A 36 -0.64 -7.44 5.50
N GLY A 37 -0.53 -6.39 6.33
CA GLY A 37 -1.60 -5.97 7.23
C GLY A 37 -2.87 -5.52 6.50
N VAL A 38 -2.72 -4.72 5.44
CA VAL A 38 -3.83 -4.28 4.57
C VAL A 38 -4.47 -5.48 3.87
N GLU A 39 -3.67 -6.39 3.33
CA GLU A 39 -4.15 -7.59 2.65
C GLU A 39 -4.93 -8.50 3.60
N VAL A 40 -4.40 -8.78 4.80
CA VAL A 40 -5.09 -9.59 5.82
C VAL A 40 -6.42 -8.94 6.21
N THR A 41 -6.43 -7.63 6.41
CA THR A 41 -7.64 -6.88 6.78
C THR A 41 -8.67 -6.90 5.65
N GLY A 42 -8.23 -6.69 4.40
CA GLY A 42 -9.09 -6.75 3.21
C GLY A 42 -9.70 -8.14 2.99
N ARG A 43 -8.91 -9.21 3.18
CA ARG A 43 -9.40 -10.59 3.11
C ARG A 43 -10.45 -10.87 4.20
N ARG A 44 -10.23 -10.41 5.43
CA ARG A 44 -11.22 -10.56 6.51
C ARG A 44 -12.51 -9.82 6.22
N LEU A 45 -12.42 -8.63 5.63
CA LEU A 45 -13.60 -7.84 5.25
C LEU A 45 -14.42 -8.51 4.14
N THR A 46 -13.75 -9.07 3.13
CA THR A 46 -14.38 -9.71 1.96
C THR A 46 -14.85 -11.14 2.21
N ALA A 47 -14.20 -11.86 3.13
CA ALA A 47 -14.64 -13.19 3.56
C ALA A 47 -15.94 -13.17 4.38
N ARG A 48 -16.42 -11.97 4.76
CA ARG A 48 -17.68 -11.85 5.49
C ARG A 48 -18.83 -12.24 4.57
N PRO A 49 -19.67 -13.22 4.94
CA PRO A 49 -20.77 -13.66 4.09
C PRO A 49 -21.71 -12.50 3.78
N ALA A 50 -22.09 -12.37 2.51
CA ALA A 50 -23.16 -11.49 2.10
C ALA A 50 -24.45 -11.93 2.81
N VAL A 51 -25.00 -11.05 3.65
CA VAL A 51 -26.18 -11.39 4.44
C VAL A 51 -27.41 -11.15 3.56
N SER A 52 -27.76 -12.15 2.74
CA SER A 52 -28.96 -12.09 1.91
C SER A 52 -30.19 -11.90 2.80
N GLY A 53 -30.88 -10.76 2.68
CA GLY A 53 -32.10 -10.48 3.45
C GLY A 53 -32.09 -9.20 4.28
N TRP A 54 -31.10 -8.32 4.10
CA TRP A 54 -31.15 -6.98 4.66
C TRP A 54 -32.29 -6.18 4.04
N ARG A 55 -33.26 -5.79 4.88
CA ARG A 55 -34.50 -5.12 4.45
C ARG A 55 -34.60 -3.69 4.97
N SER A 56 -33.97 -3.40 6.11
CA SER A 56 -34.06 -2.06 6.71
C SER A 56 -33.11 -1.05 6.02
N PRO A 57 -33.44 0.25 6.04
CA PRO A 57 -32.54 1.29 5.54
C PRO A 57 -31.18 1.31 6.25
N ALA A 58 -31.15 1.06 7.56
CA ALA A 58 -29.91 1.02 8.35
C ALA A 58 -29.00 -0.15 7.94
N GLN A 59 -29.59 -1.30 7.61
CA GLN A 59 -28.84 -2.44 7.10
C GLN A 59 -28.22 -2.13 5.74
N ARG A 60 -29.01 -1.63 4.78
CA ARG A 60 -28.50 -1.23 3.45
C ARG A 60 -27.35 -0.21 3.55
N ALA A 61 -27.50 0.82 4.37
CA ALA A 61 -26.45 1.82 4.59
C ALA A 61 -25.16 1.22 5.20
N PHE A 62 -25.28 0.18 6.03
CA PHE A 62 -24.12 -0.54 6.53
C PHE A 62 -23.42 -1.37 5.43
N GLU A 63 -24.18 -1.91 4.48
CA GLU A 63 -23.68 -2.69 3.34
C GLU A 63 -22.89 -1.79 2.40
N ASP A 64 -23.44 -0.62 2.09
CA ASP A 64 -22.79 0.42 1.29
C ASP A 64 -21.46 0.86 1.90
N ARG A 65 -21.44 1.11 3.22
CA ARG A 65 -20.21 1.47 3.94
C ARG A 65 -19.14 0.37 3.91
N LEU A 66 -19.55 -0.89 3.94
CA LEU A 66 -18.61 -2.01 3.84
C LEU A 66 -18.02 -2.12 2.43
N ALA A 67 -18.83 -1.90 1.39
CA ALA A 67 -18.36 -1.86 0.01
C ALA A 67 -17.37 -0.69 -0.20
N GLU A 68 -17.66 0.49 0.34
CA GLU A 68 -16.77 1.65 0.30
C GLU A 68 -15.43 1.37 1.00
N LEU A 69 -15.47 0.76 2.20
CA LEU A 69 -14.27 0.39 2.93
C LEU A 69 -13.45 -0.67 2.17
N ALA A 70 -14.11 -1.66 1.55
CA ALA A 70 -13.44 -2.66 0.73
C ALA A 70 -12.74 -2.03 -0.48
N GLY A 71 -13.40 -1.10 -1.17
CA GLY A 71 -12.81 -0.35 -2.27
C GLY A 71 -11.61 0.49 -1.82
N THR A 72 -11.71 1.16 -0.67
CA THR A 72 -10.61 1.94 -0.08
C THR A 72 -9.40 1.07 0.24
N LEU A 73 -9.61 -0.09 0.88
CA LEU A 73 -8.53 -1.04 1.18
C LEU A 73 -7.89 -1.60 -0.10
N GLN A 74 -8.69 -1.89 -1.12
CA GLN A 74 -8.17 -2.33 -2.42
C GLN A 74 -7.31 -1.25 -3.08
N GLY A 75 -7.73 0.02 -3.01
CA GLY A 75 -6.93 1.15 -3.48
C GLY A 75 -5.61 1.30 -2.73
N ALA A 76 -5.64 1.22 -1.40
CA ALA A 76 -4.45 1.26 -0.56
C ALA A 76 -3.49 0.10 -0.87
N TRP A 77 -4.00 -1.11 -1.07
CA TRP A 77 -3.20 -2.27 -1.45
C TRP A 77 -2.47 -2.06 -2.78
N ARG A 78 -3.15 -1.52 -3.82
CA ARG A 78 -2.50 -1.17 -5.09
C ARG A 78 -1.42 -0.12 -4.93
N ALA A 79 -1.69 0.95 -4.18
CA ALA A 79 -0.70 2.00 -3.93
C ALA A 79 0.56 1.47 -3.21
N LEU A 80 0.39 0.48 -2.32
CA LEU A 80 1.50 -0.19 -1.65
C LEU A 80 2.30 -1.09 -2.61
N ASP A 81 1.63 -1.80 -3.52
CA ASP A 81 2.30 -2.58 -4.58
C ASP A 81 3.13 -1.68 -5.51
N ASP A 82 2.56 -0.54 -5.93
CA ASP A 82 3.27 0.45 -6.76
C ASP A 82 4.50 1.03 -6.03
N ALA A 83 4.35 1.33 -4.74
CA ALA A 83 5.45 1.82 -3.91
C ALA A 83 6.56 0.78 -3.73
N LEU A 84 6.19 -0.49 -3.50
CA LEU A 84 7.13 -1.61 -3.40
C LEU A 84 7.91 -1.79 -4.70
N TRP A 85 7.23 -1.75 -5.84
CA TRP A 85 7.86 -1.82 -7.15
C TRP A 85 8.86 -0.67 -7.36
N ALA A 86 8.46 0.57 -7.03
CA ALA A 86 9.35 1.73 -7.15
C ALA A 86 10.62 1.62 -6.28
N VAL A 87 10.50 1.04 -5.08
CA VAL A 87 11.64 0.77 -4.19
C VAL A 87 12.55 -0.33 -4.76
N ASP A 88 12.00 -1.42 -5.28
CA ASP A 88 12.80 -2.48 -5.90
C ASP A 88 13.54 -1.98 -7.15
N GLU A 89 12.93 -1.09 -7.93
CA GLU A 89 13.58 -0.37 -9.04
C GLU A 89 14.72 0.54 -8.55
N ALA A 90 14.50 1.31 -7.48
CA ALA A 90 15.55 2.14 -6.89
C ALA A 90 16.73 1.31 -6.38
N ILE A 91 16.46 0.17 -5.71
CA ILE A 91 17.48 -0.78 -5.26
C ILE A 91 18.29 -1.29 -6.46
N SER A 92 17.62 -1.64 -7.56
CA SER A 92 18.28 -2.15 -8.77
C SER A 92 19.19 -1.10 -9.40
N ARG A 93 18.76 0.17 -9.46
CA ARG A 93 19.59 1.28 -9.94
C ARG A 93 20.84 1.50 -9.08
N VAL A 94 20.69 1.57 -7.76
CA VAL A 94 21.83 1.75 -6.83
C VAL A 94 22.83 0.59 -6.96
N LYS A 95 22.34 -0.65 -7.09
CA LYS A 95 23.21 -1.81 -7.31
C LYS A 95 23.97 -1.77 -8.63
N ALA A 96 23.38 -1.21 -9.68
CA ALA A 96 24.04 -1.09 -10.98
C ALA A 96 25.10 0.02 -11.01
N SER A 97 25.02 0.98 -10.10
CA SER A 97 26.01 2.07 -9.92
C SER A 97 27.14 1.74 -8.92
N LEU A 98 27.11 0.56 -8.30
CA LEU A 98 28.14 0.02 -7.41
C LEU A 98 29.17 -0.78 -8.21
#